data_AF-A0A6A4VIZ9-F1
#
_entry.id   AF-A0A6A4VIZ9-F1
#
_cell.length_a   1.000
_cell.length_b   1.000
_cell.length_c   1.000
_cell.angle_alpha   90.00
_cell.angle_beta   90.00
_cell.angle_gamma   90.00
#
_symmetry.space_group_name_H-M   'P 1'
#
loop_
_entity.id
_entity.type
_entity.pdbx_description
1 polymer ?
#
loop_
_entity_poly.entity_id
_entity_poly.type
_entity_poly.pdbx_seq_one_letter_code
_entity_poly.pdbx_strand_id
1 'polypeptide(L)'
;MWPTALPIGMARYQEPEIRACARSCLQLRNQGGAPRDGVYWFTGMPAPVLCDFSHDGGGWTLLVTANSQTGWDMLSIFSRNPLSPSFTDNYSILGQADAIRDLGNSSRFAYRIEAQAAERGRRHWGGVWSAPRHYSFVDVHGLQTDVELVTKFDSWQYQDKGIEERMPWLRGGLDTVLTTSSADGDEWWGTLVISRLHSDAFWKHAPWIDGPEEEHSGTVLYWMREEEH
;
A
#
# COMPACT_ATOMS: atom_id res chain seq x y z
N MET A 1 -30.27 0.19 -0.56
CA MET A 1 -29.61 1.51 -0.60
C MET A 1 -28.15 1.26 -0.92
N TRP A 2 -27.57 1.93 -1.91
CA TRP A 2 -26.15 1.78 -2.20
C TRP A 2 -25.32 2.33 -1.03
N PRO A 3 -24.22 1.66 -0.63
CA PRO A 3 -23.40 2.15 0.46
C PRO A 3 -22.78 3.50 0.10
N THR A 4 -22.92 4.48 0.99
CA THR A 4 -22.38 5.82 0.80
C THR A 4 -20.90 5.84 1.18
N ALA A 5 -20.06 6.37 0.27
CA ALA A 5 -18.66 6.64 0.57
C ALA A 5 -18.55 7.68 1.69
N LEU A 6 -17.76 7.39 2.71
CA LEU A 6 -17.38 8.39 3.71
C LEU A 6 -16.19 9.22 3.18
N PRO A 7 -16.15 10.53 3.45
CA PRO A 7 -15.07 11.40 3.00
C PRO A 7 -13.75 10.97 3.63
N ILE A 8 -12.65 11.06 2.88
CA ILE A 8 -11.30 10.64 3.30
C ILE A 8 -10.71 11.64 4.32
N GLY A 9 -9.85 11.16 5.23
CA GLY A 9 -9.08 12.01 6.14
C GLY A 9 -9.81 12.41 7.42
N MET A 10 -10.84 11.66 7.83
CA MET A 10 -11.42 11.84 9.17
C MET A 10 -10.50 11.25 10.23
N ALA A 11 -10.36 11.94 11.37
CA ALA A 11 -9.49 11.52 12.46
C ALA A 11 -9.84 10.14 13.03
N ARG A 12 -11.13 9.76 13.00
CA ARG A 12 -11.63 8.40 13.31
C ARG A 12 -13.01 8.21 12.70
N TYR A 13 -13.20 7.13 11.96
CA TYR A 13 -14.50 6.74 11.47
C TYR A 13 -15.26 5.94 12.53
N GLN A 14 -16.52 6.31 12.74
CA GLN A 14 -17.46 5.52 13.52
C GLN A 14 -18.09 4.46 12.62
N GLU A 15 -18.38 3.30 13.20
CA GLU A 15 -19.10 2.25 12.50
C GLU A 15 -20.55 2.70 12.24
N PRO A 16 -21.01 2.70 10.98
CA PRO A 16 -22.40 3.05 10.64
C PRO A 16 -23.35 1.90 11.00
N GLU A 17 -24.62 2.22 11.21
CA GLU A 17 -25.67 1.21 11.44
C GLU A 17 -25.79 0.21 10.29
N ILE A 18 -25.48 0.64 9.06
CA ILE A 18 -25.53 -0.18 7.86
C ILE A 18 -24.15 -0.20 7.21
N ARG A 19 -23.54 -1.38 7.15
CA ARG A 19 -22.31 -1.64 6.41
C ARG A 19 -22.59 -2.03 4.96
N ALA A 20 -21.62 -1.78 4.09
CA ALA A 20 -21.63 -2.29 2.73
C ALA A 20 -21.53 -3.83 2.72
N CYS A 21 -22.41 -4.49 1.97
CA CYS A 21 -22.44 -5.94 1.80
C CYS A 21 -21.35 -6.40 0.81
N ALA A 22 -20.09 -6.17 1.15
CA ALA A 22 -18.90 -6.63 0.42
C ALA A 22 -17.81 -6.97 1.43
N ARG A 23 -16.73 -7.60 0.97
CA ARG A 23 -15.54 -7.93 1.79
C ARG A 23 -14.27 -7.20 1.33
N SER A 24 -14.31 -6.55 0.17
CA SER A 24 -13.22 -5.76 -0.38
C SER A 24 -13.73 -4.68 -1.32
N CYS A 25 -12.87 -3.73 -1.68
CA CYS A 25 -13.18 -2.70 -2.65
C CYS A 25 -13.50 -3.32 -4.02
N LEU A 26 -12.76 -4.34 -4.46
CA LEU A 26 -13.05 -5.04 -5.71
C LEU A 26 -14.45 -5.66 -5.71
N GLN A 27 -14.82 -6.38 -4.64
CA GLN A 27 -16.15 -6.97 -4.54
C GLN A 27 -17.26 -5.91 -4.59
N LEU A 28 -17.05 -4.75 -3.95
CA LEU A 28 -18.02 -3.65 -4.03
C LEU A 28 -18.13 -3.10 -5.47
N ARG A 29 -16.99 -2.91 -6.16
CA ARG A 29 -16.97 -2.47 -7.57
C ARG A 29 -17.79 -3.41 -8.45
N ASN A 30 -17.62 -4.72 -8.25
CA ASN A 30 -18.21 -5.75 -9.10
C ASN A 30 -19.73 -5.93 -8.89
N GLN A 31 -20.27 -5.38 -7.81
CA GLN A 31 -21.73 -5.30 -7.62
C GLN A 31 -22.38 -4.27 -8.56
N GLY A 32 -21.60 -3.38 -9.18
CA GLY A 32 -22.07 -2.32 -10.06
C GLY A 32 -22.34 -1.02 -9.32
N GLY A 33 -23.24 -0.17 -9.85
CA GLY A 33 -23.69 1.05 -9.17
C GLY A 33 -22.71 2.22 -9.14
N ALA A 34 -21.55 2.09 -9.78
CA ALA A 34 -20.50 3.12 -9.88
C ALA A 34 -20.12 3.73 -8.51
N PRO A 35 -19.54 2.92 -7.60
CA PRO A 35 -19.11 3.40 -6.29
C PRO A 35 -18.06 4.51 -6.44
N ARG A 36 -18.08 5.46 -5.51
CA ARG A 36 -17.16 6.61 -5.50
C ARG A 36 -15.96 6.30 -4.63
N ASP A 37 -14.82 6.92 -4.92
CA ASP A 37 -13.66 6.86 -4.04
C ASP A 37 -14.03 7.33 -2.63
N GLY A 38 -13.49 6.65 -1.63
CA GLY A 38 -13.72 7.01 -0.24
C GLY A 38 -13.60 5.85 0.72
N VAL A 39 -14.02 6.10 1.95
CA VAL A 39 -13.92 5.15 3.05
C VAL A 39 -15.21 4.37 3.20
N TYR A 40 -15.09 3.05 3.32
CA TYR A 40 -16.20 2.12 3.40
C TYR A 40 -16.07 1.19 4.60
N TRP A 41 -17.20 0.93 5.24
CA TRP A 41 -17.33 -0.15 6.21
C TRP A 41 -17.91 -1.36 5.53
N PHE A 42 -17.15 -2.45 5.51
CA PHE A 42 -17.57 -3.72 4.94
C PHE A 42 -18.06 -4.68 6.02
N THR A 43 -19.10 -5.45 5.70
CA THR A 43 -19.58 -6.55 6.58
C THR A 43 -18.47 -7.59 6.83
N GLY A 44 -17.58 -7.79 5.87
CA GLY A 44 -16.47 -8.75 5.97
C GLY A 44 -15.17 -8.24 6.59
N MET A 45 -15.11 -6.97 7.02
CA MET A 45 -13.86 -6.37 7.53
C MET A 45 -14.02 -5.87 8.98
N PRO A 46 -12.98 -6.00 9.82
CA PRO A 46 -13.01 -5.52 11.20
C PRO A 46 -12.86 -3.99 11.32
N ALA A 47 -12.42 -3.32 10.26
CA ALA A 47 -12.11 -1.90 10.20
C ALA A 47 -12.56 -1.31 8.86
N PRO A 48 -12.78 0.02 8.78
CA PRO A 48 -13.07 0.67 7.52
C PRO A 48 -11.84 0.66 6.62
N VAL A 49 -12.08 0.62 5.31
CA VAL A 49 -11.03 0.62 4.31
C VAL A 49 -11.24 1.75 3.32
N LEU A 50 -10.15 2.29 2.79
CA LEU A 50 -10.21 3.28 1.73
C LEU A 50 -10.17 2.58 0.39
N CYS A 51 -11.21 2.83 -0.41
CA CYS A 51 -11.35 2.32 -1.76
C CYS A 51 -11.04 3.39 -2.80
N ASP A 52 -10.25 3.01 -3.80
CA ASP A 52 -10.00 3.80 -5.01
C ASP A 52 -10.61 3.07 -6.21
N PHE A 53 -11.66 3.67 -6.76
CA PHE A 53 -12.41 3.21 -7.92
C PHE A 53 -12.07 4.00 -9.20
N SER A 54 -11.38 5.12 -9.09
CA SER A 54 -11.10 6.02 -10.20
C SER A 54 -9.80 5.72 -10.93
N HIS A 55 -8.81 5.08 -10.27
CA HIS A 55 -7.49 4.84 -10.87
C HIS A 55 -7.24 3.38 -11.24
N ASP A 56 -6.54 3.17 -12.36
CA ASP A 56 -6.00 1.88 -12.80
C ASP A 56 -7.05 0.74 -12.83
N GLY A 57 -8.28 1.05 -13.27
CA GLY A 57 -9.41 0.11 -13.33
C GLY A 57 -10.23 -0.02 -12.04
N GLY A 58 -9.85 0.70 -10.98
CA GLY A 58 -10.59 0.76 -9.72
C GLY A 58 -10.62 -0.54 -8.92
N GLY A 59 -11.29 -0.52 -7.77
CA GLY A 59 -11.41 -1.68 -6.86
C GLY A 59 -10.21 -1.84 -5.93
N TRP A 60 -9.34 -0.84 -5.85
CA TRP A 60 -8.13 -0.86 -5.03
C TRP A 60 -8.45 -0.65 -3.56
N THR A 61 -7.82 -1.44 -2.70
CA THR A 61 -7.87 -1.28 -1.24
C THR A 61 -6.54 -0.70 -0.75
N LEU A 62 -6.59 0.43 -0.05
CA LEU A 62 -5.39 1.03 0.55
C LEU A 62 -4.89 0.16 1.69
N LEU A 63 -3.61 -0.22 1.66
CA LEU A 63 -2.98 -1.01 2.70
C LEU A 63 -2.13 -0.16 3.64
N VAL A 64 -1.30 0.73 3.08
CA VAL A 64 -0.36 1.55 3.85
C VAL A 64 -0.34 2.96 3.30
N THR A 65 -0.34 3.94 4.21
CA THR A 65 0.09 5.31 3.94
C THR A 65 1.28 5.60 4.84
N ALA A 66 2.43 5.90 4.26
CA ALA A 66 3.62 6.31 4.99
C ALA A 66 3.97 7.76 4.62
N ASN A 67 3.51 8.69 5.46
CA ASN A 67 3.77 10.13 5.30
C ASN A 67 4.98 10.59 6.14
N SER A 68 5.32 9.89 7.22
CA SER A 68 6.51 10.20 8.01
C SER A 68 7.09 8.95 8.66
N GLN A 69 8.35 9.02 9.10
CA GLN A 69 8.99 7.97 9.89
C GLN A 69 8.40 7.75 11.30
N THR A 70 7.48 8.59 11.75
CA THR A 70 7.05 8.60 13.15
C THR A 70 6.16 7.40 13.49
N GLY A 71 6.65 6.61 14.45
CA GLY A 71 5.91 5.54 15.10
C GLY A 71 5.76 4.28 14.25
N TRP A 72 6.63 4.10 13.25
CA TRP A 72 6.77 2.83 12.53
C TRP A 72 7.77 1.91 13.22
N ASP A 73 7.43 0.64 13.23
CA ASP A 73 8.23 -0.50 13.65
C ASP A 73 7.60 -1.77 13.04
N MET A 74 8.24 -2.91 13.26
CA MET A 74 7.79 -4.20 12.74
C MET A 74 6.42 -4.65 13.28
N LEU A 75 5.85 -4.02 14.31
CA LEU A 75 4.53 -4.36 14.84
C LEU A 75 3.44 -3.43 14.29
N SER A 76 3.70 -2.13 14.34
CA SER A 76 2.81 -1.07 13.88
C SER A 76 2.60 -1.08 12.37
N ILE A 77 3.54 -1.65 11.58
CA ILE A 77 3.35 -1.84 10.15
C ILE A 77 2.16 -2.76 9.84
N PHE A 78 1.77 -3.69 10.73
CA PHE A 78 0.61 -4.55 10.49
C PHE A 78 -0.73 -3.85 10.70
N SER A 79 -0.78 -2.91 11.65
CA SER A 79 -1.99 -2.19 12.02
C SER A 79 -1.64 -0.86 12.67
N ARG A 80 -1.93 0.22 11.95
CA ARG A 80 -1.73 1.60 12.42
C ARG A 80 -2.92 2.45 12.03
N ASN A 81 -3.51 3.11 13.01
CA ASN A 81 -4.71 3.94 12.80
C ASN A 81 -5.79 3.24 11.94
N PRO A 82 -6.13 1.95 12.20
CA PRO A 82 -6.98 1.17 11.29
C PRO A 82 -8.40 1.76 11.15
N LEU A 83 -8.85 2.56 12.12
CA LEU A 83 -10.13 3.27 12.09
C LEU A 83 -10.07 4.64 11.42
N SER A 84 -8.94 5.01 10.81
CA SER A 84 -8.70 6.33 10.21
C SER A 84 -7.92 6.22 8.89
N PRO A 85 -8.42 5.49 7.86
CA PRO A 85 -7.79 5.47 6.55
C PRO A 85 -7.58 6.89 6.01
N SER A 86 -6.36 7.20 5.59
CA SER A 86 -5.93 8.56 5.23
C SER A 86 -4.87 8.51 4.14
N PHE A 87 -4.83 9.54 3.29
CA PHE A 87 -3.71 9.78 2.37
C PHE A 87 -2.62 10.66 2.99
N THR A 88 -2.90 11.30 4.12
CA THR A 88 -2.02 12.32 4.71
C THR A 88 -1.48 11.93 6.07
N ASP A 89 -2.03 10.89 6.69
CA ASP A 89 -1.58 10.41 7.99
C ASP A 89 -1.06 8.98 7.89
N ASN A 90 -0.09 8.65 8.74
CA ASN A 90 0.44 7.29 8.80
C ASN A 90 -0.71 6.31 9.11
N TYR A 91 -0.96 5.38 8.19
CA TYR A 91 -2.05 4.41 8.24
C TYR A 91 -1.54 3.05 7.78
N SER A 92 -1.99 1.98 8.42
CA SER A 92 -1.76 0.64 7.92
C SER A 92 -2.87 -0.33 8.33
N ILE A 93 -3.25 -1.16 7.38
CA ILE A 93 -3.95 -2.43 7.56
C ILE A 93 -3.21 -3.58 6.86
N LEU A 94 -1.89 -3.48 6.68
CA LEU A 94 -1.08 -4.46 5.95
C LEU A 94 -1.29 -5.90 6.45
N GLY A 95 -1.52 -6.08 7.76
CA GLY A 95 -1.82 -7.39 8.35
C GLY A 95 -3.12 -8.04 7.86
N GLN A 96 -3.99 -7.30 7.15
CA GLN A 96 -5.21 -7.81 6.51
C GLN A 96 -5.00 -8.10 5.01
N ALA A 97 -3.89 -7.68 4.41
CA ALA A 97 -3.69 -7.71 2.96
C ALA A 97 -3.81 -9.12 2.37
N ASP A 98 -3.18 -10.11 3.01
CA ASP A 98 -3.26 -11.51 2.59
C ASP A 98 -4.69 -12.06 2.67
N ALA A 99 -5.44 -11.69 3.72
CA ALA A 99 -6.83 -12.11 3.86
C ALA A 99 -7.74 -11.49 2.79
N ILE A 100 -7.47 -10.25 2.37
CA ILE A 100 -8.18 -9.59 1.26
C ILE A 100 -7.80 -10.23 -0.07
N ARG A 101 -6.49 -10.43 -0.33
CA ARG A 101 -5.97 -11.17 -1.49
C ARG A 101 -6.67 -12.52 -1.63
N ASP A 102 -6.84 -13.25 -0.53
CA ASP A 102 -7.44 -14.58 -0.52
C ASP A 102 -8.94 -14.61 -0.81
N LEU A 103 -9.61 -13.45 -0.88
CA LEU A 103 -10.97 -13.35 -1.41
C LEU A 103 -11.01 -13.55 -2.94
N GLY A 104 -9.89 -13.34 -3.62
CA GLY A 104 -9.74 -13.56 -5.05
C GLY A 104 -9.50 -15.04 -5.38
N ASN A 105 -10.02 -15.44 -6.55
CA ASN A 105 -9.85 -16.80 -7.07
C ASN A 105 -8.80 -16.90 -8.20
N SER A 106 -8.28 -15.78 -8.70
CA SER A 106 -7.24 -15.76 -9.74
C SER A 106 -5.91 -16.34 -9.22
N SER A 107 -5.08 -16.83 -10.14
CA SER A 107 -3.72 -17.30 -9.85
C SER A 107 -2.75 -16.17 -9.48
N ARG A 108 -3.16 -14.91 -9.67
CA ARG A 108 -2.38 -13.71 -9.38
C ARG A 108 -3.25 -12.65 -8.68
N PHE A 109 -2.61 -11.62 -8.16
CA PHE A 109 -3.23 -10.40 -7.66
C PHE A 109 -2.39 -9.20 -8.09
N ALA A 110 -2.96 -8.00 -8.00
CA ALA A 110 -2.24 -6.78 -8.30
C ALA A 110 -1.90 -5.99 -7.04
N TYR A 111 -0.75 -5.32 -7.06
CA TYR A 111 -0.40 -4.30 -6.06
C TYR A 111 0.04 -3.02 -6.76
N ARG A 112 -0.14 -1.89 -6.08
CA ARG A 112 0.22 -0.58 -6.60
C ARG A 112 1.02 0.19 -5.57
N ILE A 113 2.12 0.78 -6.00
CA ILE A 113 2.96 1.66 -5.19
C ILE A 113 2.95 3.03 -5.85
N GLU A 114 2.68 4.06 -5.05
CA GLU A 114 2.76 5.45 -5.45
C GLU A 114 3.62 6.16 -4.42
N ALA A 115 4.70 6.80 -4.86
CA ALA A 115 5.54 7.62 -4.02
C ALA A 115 5.27 9.10 -4.29
N GLN A 116 5.61 9.96 -3.33
CA GLN A 116 5.42 11.41 -3.39
C GLN A 116 3.95 11.82 -3.58
N ALA A 117 3.02 11.03 -3.05
CA ALA A 117 1.59 11.19 -3.32
C ALA A 117 1.01 12.51 -2.79
N ALA A 118 1.53 13.04 -1.69
CA ALA A 118 1.11 14.33 -1.14
C ALA A 118 1.82 15.50 -1.86
N GLU A 119 3.02 15.24 -2.37
CA GLU A 119 3.91 16.23 -2.95
C GLU A 119 3.60 16.49 -4.44
N ARG A 120 3.25 15.44 -5.19
CA ARG A 120 3.03 15.48 -6.65
C ARG A 120 1.64 15.01 -7.09
N GLY A 121 0.90 14.36 -6.20
CA GLY A 121 -0.38 13.73 -6.51
C GLY A 121 -0.24 12.22 -6.77
N ARG A 122 -1.33 11.61 -7.24
CA ARG A 122 -1.42 10.15 -7.44
C ARG A 122 -0.58 9.70 -8.65
N ARG A 123 -0.18 8.43 -8.64
CA ARG A 123 0.53 7.73 -9.75
C ARG A 123 1.88 8.36 -10.12
N HIS A 124 2.72 8.57 -9.12
CA HIS A 124 4.10 9.01 -9.30
C HIS A 124 5.11 8.01 -8.73
N TRP A 125 6.28 7.95 -9.35
CA TRP A 125 7.47 7.22 -8.93
C TRP A 125 7.18 5.81 -8.42
N GLY A 126 6.53 5.00 -9.25
CA GLY A 126 6.08 3.68 -8.84
C GLY A 126 5.40 2.94 -9.98
N GLY A 127 4.34 2.20 -9.68
CA GLY A 127 3.66 1.42 -10.70
C GLY A 127 2.56 0.52 -10.17
N VAL A 128 2.01 -0.25 -11.09
CA VAL A 128 1.12 -1.39 -10.83
C VAL A 128 1.85 -2.65 -11.25
N TRP A 129 1.89 -3.62 -10.37
CA TRP A 129 2.45 -4.93 -10.62
C TRP A 129 1.41 -6.03 -10.43
N SER A 130 1.60 -7.14 -11.11
CA SER A 130 0.91 -8.41 -10.86
C SER A 130 1.86 -9.38 -10.17
N ALA A 131 1.39 -10.12 -9.17
CA ALA A 131 2.15 -11.07 -8.38
C ALA A 131 1.41 -12.42 -8.22
N PRO A 132 2.12 -13.55 -8.13
CA PRO A 132 1.53 -14.86 -7.85
C PRO A 132 0.71 -14.87 -6.55
N ARG A 133 -0.46 -15.51 -6.58
CA ARG A 133 -1.39 -15.56 -5.43
C ARG A 133 -0.78 -16.14 -4.15
N HIS A 134 0.24 -16.99 -4.27
CA HIS A 134 0.90 -17.59 -3.12
C HIS A 134 1.89 -16.65 -2.42
N TYR A 135 2.18 -15.47 -2.98
CA TYR A 135 3.00 -14.45 -2.34
C TYR A 135 2.24 -13.70 -1.26
N SER A 136 2.95 -13.33 -0.19
CA SER A 136 2.45 -12.67 1.00
C SER A 136 2.91 -11.21 1.10
N PHE A 137 2.02 -10.34 1.54
CA PHE A 137 2.33 -8.94 1.87
C PHE A 137 3.13 -8.80 3.18
N VAL A 138 3.25 -9.88 3.96
CA VAL A 138 3.95 -9.91 5.25
C VAL A 138 5.17 -10.85 5.22
N ASP A 139 5.70 -11.14 4.03
CA ASP A 139 6.94 -11.89 3.88
C ASP A 139 8.12 -11.15 4.55
N VAL A 140 9.04 -11.92 5.12
CA VAL A 140 10.23 -11.43 5.84
C VAL A 140 11.54 -11.86 5.17
N HIS A 141 11.46 -12.56 4.03
CA HIS A 141 12.64 -13.13 3.36
C HIS A 141 13.06 -12.33 2.14
N GLY A 142 12.16 -11.56 1.51
CA GLY A 142 12.48 -10.74 0.34
C GLY A 142 12.69 -11.54 -0.96
N LEU A 143 12.20 -12.78 -1.00
CA LEU A 143 12.42 -13.72 -2.11
C LEU A 143 11.28 -13.74 -3.15
N GLN A 144 10.27 -12.87 -2.99
CA GLN A 144 9.08 -12.81 -3.84
C GLN A 144 9.34 -11.99 -5.10
N THR A 145 10.15 -12.52 -6.03
CA THR A 145 10.71 -11.81 -7.19
C THR A 145 9.98 -12.05 -8.52
N ASP A 146 9.11 -13.07 -8.62
CA ASP A 146 8.28 -13.32 -9.82
C ASP A 146 7.12 -12.31 -9.96
N VAL A 147 7.43 -11.03 -10.07
CA VAL A 147 6.46 -9.95 -10.25
C VAL A 147 6.51 -9.40 -11.67
N GLU A 148 5.36 -8.99 -12.20
CA GLU A 148 5.25 -8.42 -13.54
C GLU A 148 4.82 -6.97 -13.46
N LEU A 149 5.60 -6.04 -14.03
CA LEU A 149 5.23 -4.63 -14.11
C LEU A 149 4.15 -4.42 -15.18
N VAL A 150 2.92 -4.15 -14.75
CA VAL A 150 1.76 -3.94 -15.63
C VAL A 150 1.68 -2.49 -16.09
N THR A 151 1.88 -1.54 -15.18
CA THR A 151 1.87 -0.11 -15.50
C THR A 151 3.02 0.57 -14.78
N LYS A 152 3.84 1.33 -15.51
CA LYS A 152 4.89 2.17 -14.92
C LYS A 152 4.38 3.58 -14.68
N PHE A 153 4.69 4.14 -13.52
CA PHE A 153 4.48 5.55 -13.19
C PHE A 153 5.82 6.30 -13.23
N ASP A 154 5.88 7.38 -14.00
CA ASP A 154 7.09 8.13 -14.32
C ASP A 154 8.21 7.30 -14.99
N SER A 155 9.40 7.88 -15.08
CA SER A 155 10.56 7.29 -15.76
C SER A 155 11.54 6.75 -14.74
N TRP A 156 11.50 5.45 -14.49
CA TRP A 156 12.47 4.72 -13.66
C TRP A 156 12.78 3.34 -14.25
N GLN A 157 13.87 2.73 -13.80
CA GLN A 157 14.26 1.35 -14.11
C GLN A 157 14.57 0.60 -12.82
N TYR A 158 14.47 -0.73 -12.84
CA TYR A 158 14.91 -1.51 -11.70
C TYR A 158 16.41 -1.30 -11.46
N GLN A 159 16.78 -1.04 -10.22
CA GLN A 159 18.17 -0.81 -9.84
C GLN A 159 18.37 -1.06 -8.34
N ASP A 160 19.59 -1.44 -7.97
CA ASP A 160 20.00 -1.69 -6.57
C ASP A 160 19.80 -0.46 -5.67
N LYS A 161 20.00 0.73 -6.25
CA LYS A 161 19.71 2.02 -5.62
C LYS A 161 18.33 2.56 -5.96
N GLY A 162 17.31 1.72 -5.91
CA GLY A 162 15.97 2.09 -6.33
C GLY A 162 14.95 1.01 -6.10
N ILE A 163 13.89 1.02 -6.91
CA ILE A 163 12.92 -0.07 -6.91
C ILE A 163 13.62 -1.31 -7.47
N GLU A 164 13.56 -2.42 -6.75
CA GLU A 164 13.97 -3.71 -7.28
C GLU A 164 12.77 -4.58 -7.66
N GLU A 165 12.99 -5.56 -8.54
CA GLU A 165 11.95 -6.41 -9.12
C GLU A 165 11.46 -7.48 -8.13
N ARG A 166 10.70 -7.04 -7.12
CA ARG A 166 10.05 -7.90 -6.13
C ARG A 166 8.86 -7.23 -5.48
N MET A 167 8.06 -8.02 -4.77
CA MET A 167 7.10 -7.46 -3.83
C MET A 167 7.82 -6.76 -2.66
N PRO A 168 7.24 -5.66 -2.13
CA PRO A 168 7.65 -5.13 -0.85
C PRO A 168 7.61 -6.20 0.25
N TRP A 169 8.65 -6.26 1.07
CA TRP A 169 8.80 -7.24 2.15
C TRP A 169 9.26 -6.56 3.45
N LEU A 170 8.99 -7.23 4.56
CA LEU A 170 9.28 -6.76 5.90
C LEU A 170 10.74 -7.04 6.26
N ARG A 171 11.57 -5.99 6.19
CA ARG A 171 12.99 -6.08 6.53
C ARG A 171 13.20 -5.57 7.95
N GLY A 172 13.52 -6.45 8.88
CA GLY A 172 13.91 -6.05 10.24
C GLY A 172 15.36 -5.60 10.33
N GLY A 173 15.64 -4.59 11.15
CA GLY A 173 16.99 -4.03 11.37
C GLY A 173 17.25 -2.73 10.59
N LEU A 174 18.29 -1.99 10.99
CA LEU A 174 18.81 -0.76 10.35
C LEU A 174 17.71 0.20 9.82
N ASP A 175 16.75 0.55 10.67
CA ASP A 175 15.66 1.50 10.42
C ASP A 175 14.74 1.21 9.23
N THR A 176 14.88 0.10 8.53
CA THR A 176 13.96 -0.29 7.47
C THR A 176 12.78 -1.07 8.07
N VAL A 177 11.59 -0.93 7.49
CA VAL A 177 10.39 -1.68 7.93
C VAL A 177 9.73 -2.37 6.75
N LEU A 178 9.56 -1.66 5.63
CA LEU A 178 8.97 -2.21 4.41
C LEU A 178 9.76 -1.69 3.22
N THR A 179 10.32 -2.60 2.42
CA THR A 179 11.21 -2.24 1.32
C THR A 179 11.08 -3.17 0.14
N THR A 180 11.50 -2.70 -1.02
CA THR A 180 11.74 -3.53 -2.20
C THR A 180 13.21 -3.92 -2.34
N SER A 181 14.15 -3.43 -1.52
CA SER A 181 15.58 -3.74 -1.69
C SER A 181 15.94 -5.21 -1.50
N SER A 182 17.09 -5.60 -2.04
CA SER A 182 17.58 -6.97 -2.05
C SER A 182 17.76 -7.52 -0.65
N ALA A 183 17.33 -8.77 -0.46
CA ALA A 183 17.52 -9.49 0.80
C ALA A 183 19.01 -9.72 1.12
N ASP A 184 19.85 -9.83 0.08
CA ASP A 184 21.29 -10.09 0.20
C ASP A 184 22.13 -8.80 0.14
N GLY A 185 21.51 -7.63 -0.02
CA GLY A 185 22.19 -6.34 -0.22
C GLY A 185 22.15 -5.44 1.03
N ASP A 186 23.14 -4.56 1.15
CA ASP A 186 23.20 -3.53 2.21
C ASP A 186 22.54 -2.20 1.78
N GLU A 187 21.97 -2.14 0.56
CA GLU A 187 21.32 -0.95 0.05
C GLU A 187 20.00 -0.67 0.76
N TRP A 188 19.80 0.61 1.07
CA TRP A 188 18.62 1.11 1.79
C TRP A 188 17.55 1.70 0.88
N TRP A 189 17.83 1.83 -0.43
CA TRP A 189 16.92 2.39 -1.44
C TRP A 189 15.73 1.47 -1.71
N GLY A 190 14.74 1.94 -2.48
CA GLY A 190 13.51 1.20 -2.73
C GLY A 190 12.67 0.99 -1.48
N THR A 191 12.88 1.79 -0.43
CA THR A 191 12.23 1.64 0.86
C THR A 191 10.94 2.47 0.93
N LEU A 192 9.86 1.83 1.34
CA LEU A 192 8.54 2.45 1.48
C LEU A 192 8.35 3.02 2.89
N VAL A 193 8.85 2.31 3.90
CA VAL A 193 8.65 2.66 5.31
C VAL A 193 9.95 2.49 6.08
N ILE A 194 10.34 3.56 6.76
CA ILE A 194 11.45 3.58 7.73
C ILE A 194 10.94 3.80 9.16
N SER A 195 11.66 3.25 10.13
CA SER A 195 11.48 3.47 11.57
C SER A 195 12.35 4.62 12.07
N ARG A 196 11.90 5.27 13.13
CA ARG A 196 12.65 6.33 13.83
C ARG A 196 13.69 5.78 14.82
N LEU A 197 13.75 4.47 15.07
CA LEU A 197 14.47 3.90 16.21
C LEU A 197 15.99 4.16 16.20
N HIS A 198 16.63 4.39 15.06
CA HIS A 198 18.04 4.78 14.96
C HIS A 198 18.33 5.98 14.03
N SER A 199 17.33 6.59 13.40
CA SER A 199 17.57 7.77 12.56
C SER A 199 17.86 8.99 13.46
N ASP A 200 19.11 9.42 13.52
CA ASP A 200 19.45 10.78 13.90
C ASP A 200 18.79 11.73 12.88
N ALA A 201 17.58 12.21 13.18
CA ALA A 201 16.88 13.41 12.72
C ALA A 201 16.94 13.91 11.23
N PHE A 202 17.61 13.26 10.28
CA PHE A 202 17.89 13.85 8.97
C PHE A 202 16.91 13.48 7.86
N TRP A 203 16.26 12.31 7.91
CA TRP A 203 15.38 11.82 6.83
C TRP A 203 13.91 11.84 7.25
N LYS A 204 13.12 12.74 6.67
CA LYS A 204 11.66 12.78 6.95
C LYS A 204 10.90 11.63 6.28
N HIS A 205 11.40 11.19 5.14
CA HIS A 205 10.83 10.18 4.25
C HIS A 205 11.89 9.13 3.91
N ALA A 206 11.45 7.92 3.57
CA ALA A 206 12.34 6.82 3.21
C ALA A 206 13.10 7.11 1.90
N PRO A 207 14.34 6.61 1.75
CA PRO A 207 15.06 6.62 0.47
C PRO A 207 14.31 5.80 -0.58
N TRP A 208 14.09 6.38 -1.74
CA TRP A 208 13.27 5.73 -2.78
C TRP A 208 14.07 5.32 -4.00
N ILE A 209 14.49 6.27 -4.83
CA ILE A 209 15.28 6.00 -6.04
C ILE A 209 16.44 7.01 -6.05
N ASP A 210 17.68 6.53 -6.24
CA ASP A 210 18.86 7.40 -6.37
C ASP A 210 18.79 8.17 -7.69
N GLY A 211 18.23 9.38 -7.62
CA GLY A 211 18.01 10.28 -8.73
C GLY A 211 17.38 11.60 -8.27
N PRO A 212 17.58 12.71 -9.01
CA PRO A 212 17.48 14.07 -8.48
C PRO A 212 16.07 14.52 -8.03
N GLU A 213 15.00 13.90 -8.54
CA GLU A 213 13.61 14.24 -8.21
C GLU A 213 12.94 13.21 -7.27
N GLU A 214 13.56 12.05 -7.11
CA GLU A 214 13.01 10.82 -6.57
C GLU A 214 13.83 10.24 -5.41
N GLU A 215 14.84 10.97 -4.92
CA GLU A 215 15.71 10.57 -3.79
C GLU A 215 14.90 10.18 -2.55
N HIS A 216 13.76 10.84 -2.35
CA HIS A 216 12.85 10.59 -1.25
C HIS A 216 11.51 10.06 -1.72
N SER A 217 10.99 9.09 -0.97
CA SER A 217 9.68 8.49 -1.17
C SER A 217 8.50 9.44 -0.94
N GLY A 218 8.70 10.58 -0.26
CA GLY A 218 7.60 11.47 0.12
C GLY A 218 6.51 10.73 0.88
N THR A 219 5.24 11.04 0.61
CA THR A 219 4.13 10.20 1.05
C THR A 219 3.98 8.97 0.16
N VAL A 220 4.18 7.78 0.72
CA VAL A 220 3.96 6.51 0.01
C VAL A 220 2.55 6.01 0.25
N LEU A 221 1.89 5.58 -0.83
CA LEU A 221 0.64 4.82 -0.80
C LEU A 221 0.90 3.42 -1.36
N TYR A 222 0.62 2.40 -0.57
CA TYR A 222 0.70 1.00 -0.97
C TYR A 222 -0.69 0.38 -0.99
N TRP A 223 -1.04 -0.23 -2.11
CA TRP A 223 -2.38 -0.73 -2.38
C TRP A 223 -2.33 -2.18 -2.83
N MET A 224 -3.47 -2.85 -2.67
CA MET A 224 -3.71 -4.14 -3.30
C MET A 224 -5.06 -4.17 -4.01
N ARG A 225 -5.16 -5.04 -5.01
CA ARG A 225 -6.41 -5.41 -5.65
C ARG A 225 -6.36 -6.89 -6.04
N GLU A 226 -7.39 -7.64 -5.69
CA GLU A 226 -7.53 -9.01 -6.19
C GLU A 226 -7.68 -8.97 -7.73
N GLU A 227 -7.29 -10.02 -8.45
CA GLU A 227 -7.54 -10.08 -9.89
C GLU A 227 -8.82 -10.85 -10.19
N GLU A 228 -9.54 -10.37 -11.21
CA GLU A 228 -10.68 -11.05 -11.79
C GLU A 228 -10.21 -12.18 -12.71
N HIS A 229 -11.09 -13.16 -12.94
CA HIS A 229 -10.90 -14.17 -13.98
C HIS A 229 -11.18 -13.59 -15.38
#